data_AF-L9VN83-F1
#
_entry.id   AF-L9VN83-F1
#
_cell.length_a   1.000
_cell.length_b   1.000
_cell.length_c   1.000
_cell.angle_alpha   90.00
_cell.angle_beta   90.00
_cell.angle_gamma   90.00
#
_symmetry.space_group_name_H-M   'P 1'
#
loop_
_entity.id
_entity.type
_entity.pdbx_description
1 polymer ?
#
loop_
_entity_poly.entity_id
_entity_poly.type
_entity_poly.pdbx_seq_one_letter_code
_entity_poly.pdbx_strand_id
1 'polypeptide(L)'
;MDNSVLSDYLRSDNPRHEQAATVIESYDGAWYLPMPVLWEALRYGAQASRKPGVTKTEAALNWADPLPVTAGAVTEAAMIEAELLDQGTPINAVDMLIAGIVREAGATIVTRDSDFNRIEGLQVTNIDE
;
A
#
# COMPACT_ATOMS: atom_id res chain seq x y z
N MET A 1 -4.18 1.66 -0.86
CA MET A 1 -3.99 0.46 -0.02
C MET A 1 -2.50 0.15 0.10
N ASP A 2 -2.15 -0.60 1.14
CA ASP A 2 -0.79 -1.09 1.38
C ASP A 2 -0.48 -2.40 0.62
N ASN A 3 0.80 -2.78 0.56
CA ASN A 3 1.28 -4.01 -0.08
C ASN A 3 0.73 -5.28 0.58
N SER A 4 0.49 -5.26 1.89
CA SER A 4 0.01 -6.40 2.67
C SER A 4 -1.35 -6.88 2.15
N VAL A 5 -2.27 -5.95 1.93
CA VAL A 5 -3.62 -6.21 1.39
C VAL A 5 -3.57 -6.60 -0.08
N LEU A 6 -2.79 -5.86 -0.88
CA LEU A 6 -2.70 -6.12 -2.31
C LEU A 6 -2.10 -7.49 -2.62
N SER A 7 -1.09 -7.91 -1.87
CA SER A 7 -0.45 -9.22 -2.00
C SER A 7 -1.41 -10.35 -1.69
N ASP A 8 -2.27 -10.20 -0.67
CA ASP A 8 -3.31 -11.18 -0.34
C ASP A 8 -4.35 -11.29 -1.45
N TYR A 9 -4.76 -10.15 -2.02
CA TYR A 9 -5.69 -10.12 -3.15
C TYR A 9 -5.12 -10.77 -4.42
N LEU A 10 -3.88 -10.49 -4.79
CA LEU A 10 -3.29 -11.00 -6.04
C LEU A 10 -2.98 -12.50 -6.02
N ARG A 11 -2.90 -13.11 -4.83
CA ARG A 11 -2.48 -14.50 -4.63
C ARG A 11 -3.68 -15.38 -4.30
N SER A 12 -4.29 -15.99 -5.31
CA SER A 12 -5.44 -16.88 -5.13
C SER A 12 -5.16 -18.13 -4.28
N ASP A 13 -3.89 -18.48 -4.09
CA ASP A 13 -3.44 -19.56 -3.21
C ASP A 13 -3.27 -19.13 -1.74
N ASN A 14 -3.38 -17.83 -1.45
CA ASN A 14 -3.28 -17.28 -0.11
C ASN A 14 -4.60 -17.50 0.65
N PRO A 15 -4.58 -18.08 1.87
CA PRO A 15 -5.78 -18.24 2.69
C PRO A 15 -6.57 -16.94 2.95
N ARG A 16 -5.90 -15.79 2.85
CA ARG A 16 -6.50 -14.45 3.03
C ARG A 16 -7.11 -13.86 1.76
N HIS A 17 -6.99 -14.55 0.63
CA HIS A 17 -7.45 -14.05 -0.66
C HIS A 17 -8.93 -13.65 -0.62
N GLU A 18 -9.81 -14.50 -0.09
CA GLU A 18 -11.25 -14.22 -0.02
C GLU A 18 -11.56 -13.00 0.86
N GLN A 19 -10.83 -12.81 1.95
CA GLN A 19 -10.99 -11.65 2.82
C GLN A 19 -10.55 -10.37 2.11
N ALA A 20 -9.38 -10.37 1.48
CA ALA A 20 -8.86 -9.24 0.73
C ALA A 20 -9.77 -8.89 -0.46
N ALA A 21 -10.24 -9.90 -1.20
CA ALA A 21 -11.22 -9.74 -2.27
C ALA A 21 -12.52 -9.13 -1.74
N THR A 22 -13.05 -9.61 -0.62
CA THR A 22 -14.26 -9.03 -0.01
C THR A 22 -14.07 -7.55 0.32
N VAL A 23 -12.95 -7.17 0.94
CA VAL A 23 -12.64 -5.77 1.26
C VAL A 23 -12.58 -4.91 0.00
N ILE A 24 -11.90 -5.38 -1.05
CA ILE A 24 -11.71 -4.63 -2.29
C ILE A 24 -13.01 -4.52 -3.08
N GLU A 25 -13.71 -5.64 -3.27
CA GLU A 25 -14.89 -5.76 -4.14
C GLU A 25 -16.17 -5.20 -3.51
N SER A 26 -16.26 -5.13 -2.19
CA SER A 26 -17.40 -4.52 -1.49
C SER A 26 -17.30 -3.01 -1.31
N TYR A 27 -16.14 -2.41 -1.63
CA TYR A 27 -15.95 -0.97 -1.51
C TYR A 27 -16.38 -0.26 -2.79
N ASP A 28 -17.44 0.54 -2.70
CA ASP A 28 -18.00 1.31 -3.83
C ASP A 28 -17.16 2.57 -4.20
N GLY A 29 -16.07 2.84 -3.47
CA GLY A 29 -15.20 3.99 -3.70
C GLY A 29 -14.02 3.71 -4.63
N ALA A 30 -13.19 4.72 -4.83
CA ALA A 30 -11.97 4.59 -5.63
C ALA A 30 -10.84 3.97 -4.82
N TRP A 31 -10.15 3.00 -5.42
CA TRP A 31 -8.94 2.43 -4.86
C TRP A 31 -7.71 3.10 -5.43
N TYR A 32 -6.75 3.41 -4.56
CA TYR A 32 -5.48 4.00 -4.95
C TYR A 32 -4.32 3.09 -4.55
N LEU A 33 -3.31 3.00 -5.43
CA LEU A 33 -2.07 2.27 -5.20
C LEU A 33 -0.91 3.27 -5.09
N PRO A 34 -0.37 3.54 -3.89
CA PRO A 34 0.92 4.24 -3.76
C PRO A 34 1.94 3.62 -4.71
N MET A 35 2.69 4.44 -5.45
CA MET A 35 3.63 3.94 -6.47
C MET A 35 4.60 2.85 -5.96
N PRO A 36 5.10 2.88 -4.71
CA PRO A 36 5.88 1.76 -4.17
C PRO A 36 5.11 0.44 -4.13
N VAL A 37 3.82 0.45 -3.73
CA VAL A 37 2.94 -0.72 -3.68
C VAL A 37 2.71 -1.29 -5.09
N LEU A 38 2.44 -0.41 -6.08
CA LEU A 38 2.32 -0.84 -7.47
C LEU A 38 3.63 -1.45 -7.99
N TRP A 39 4.76 -0.82 -7.69
CA TRP A 39 6.08 -1.34 -8.08
C TRP A 39 6.34 -2.74 -7.49
N GLU A 40 6.01 -2.97 -6.21
CA GLU A 40 6.17 -4.28 -5.58
C GLU A 40 5.30 -5.36 -6.23
N ALA A 41 4.04 -5.04 -6.55
CA ALA A 41 3.15 -5.96 -7.27
C ALA A 41 3.73 -6.32 -8.66
N LEU A 42 4.18 -5.33 -9.43
CA LEU A 42 4.81 -5.56 -10.74
C LEU A 42 6.13 -6.33 -10.62
N ARG A 43 6.92 -6.07 -9.58
CA ARG A 43 8.15 -6.82 -9.26
C ARG A 43 7.84 -8.28 -8.97
N TYR A 44 6.76 -8.59 -8.23
CA TYR A 44 6.31 -9.95 -8.01
C TYR A 44 5.88 -10.63 -9.32
N GLY A 45 5.11 -9.93 -10.16
CA GLY A 45 4.78 -10.40 -11.52
C GLY A 45 6.05 -10.73 -12.33
N ALA A 46 7.05 -9.84 -12.29
CA ALA A 46 8.34 -10.05 -12.94
C ALA A 46 9.08 -11.30 -12.42
N GLN A 47 9.00 -11.59 -11.12
CA GLN A 47 9.60 -12.79 -10.53
C GLN A 47 8.88 -14.06 -10.97
N ALA A 48 7.54 -14.03 -11.05
CA ALA A 48 6.73 -15.18 -11.43
C ALA A 48 6.88 -15.56 -12.92
N SER A 49 6.92 -14.58 -13.82
CA SER A 49 6.89 -14.85 -15.28
C SER A 49 7.63 -13.83 -16.13
N ARG A 50 8.60 -13.09 -15.56
CA ARG A 50 9.40 -12.08 -16.27
C ARG A 50 8.48 -11.02 -16.91
N LYS A 51 8.79 -10.54 -18.12
CA LYS A 51 7.99 -9.51 -18.81
C LYS A 51 6.49 -9.87 -18.92
N PRO A 52 6.09 -11.10 -19.33
CA PRO A 52 4.69 -11.49 -19.31
C PRO A 52 4.00 -11.32 -17.96
N GLY A 53 4.70 -11.62 -16.86
CA GLY A 53 4.16 -11.46 -15.52
C GLY A 53 3.92 -10.00 -15.14
N VAL A 54 4.80 -9.08 -15.55
CA VAL A 54 4.59 -7.63 -15.36
C VAL A 54 3.30 -7.18 -16.04
N THR A 55 3.15 -7.46 -17.34
CA THR A 55 1.98 -7.03 -18.12
C THR A 55 0.69 -7.68 -17.60
N LYS A 56 0.74 -8.95 -17.18
CA LYS A 56 -0.42 -9.63 -16.57
C LYS A 56 -0.82 -8.98 -15.25
N THR A 57 0.13 -8.67 -14.38
CA THR A 57 -0.15 -8.01 -13.10
C THR A 57 -0.68 -6.59 -13.31
N GLU A 58 -0.06 -5.82 -14.21
CA GLU A 58 -0.53 -4.47 -14.56
C GLU A 58 -1.99 -4.50 -15.02
N ALA A 59 -2.33 -5.39 -15.95
CA ALA A 59 -3.71 -5.53 -16.43
C ALA A 59 -4.70 -5.95 -15.32
N ALA A 60 -4.26 -6.77 -14.36
CA ALA A 60 -5.07 -7.20 -13.22
C ALA A 60 -5.33 -6.08 -12.20
N LEU A 61 -4.59 -4.97 -12.27
CA LEU A 61 -4.68 -3.83 -11.35
C LEU A 61 -5.38 -2.59 -11.96
N ASN A 62 -5.91 -2.70 -13.18
CA ASN A 62 -6.59 -1.58 -13.88
C ASN A 62 -7.82 -1.00 -13.18
N TRP A 63 -8.29 -1.61 -12.09
CA TRP A 63 -9.40 -1.13 -11.27
C TRP A 63 -8.97 -0.13 -10.19
N ALA A 64 -7.66 0.05 -9.97
CA ALA A 64 -7.12 1.00 -8.99
C ALA A 64 -6.21 2.04 -9.65
N ASP A 65 -6.29 3.28 -9.18
CA ASP A 65 -5.50 4.38 -9.71
C ASP A 65 -4.13 4.48 -9.01
N PRO A 66 -3.03 4.69 -9.75
CA PRO A 66 -1.73 4.93 -9.14
C PRO A 66 -1.70 6.28 -8.40
N LEU A 67 -1.17 6.29 -7.18
CA LEU A 67 -0.98 7.48 -6.35
C LEU A 67 0.50 7.89 -6.40
N PRO A 68 0.84 9.02 -7.06
CA PRO A 68 2.21 9.36 -7.43
C PRO A 68 3.10 9.72 -6.25
N VAL A 69 4.41 9.59 -6.43
CA VAL A 69 5.40 10.21 -5.53
C VAL A 69 5.56 11.67 -5.93
N THR A 70 5.14 12.57 -5.06
CA THR A 70 5.31 14.03 -5.22
C THR A 70 6.40 14.55 -4.27
N ALA A 71 6.86 15.78 -4.48
CA ALA A 71 7.74 16.44 -3.50
C ALA A 71 7.05 16.64 -2.14
N GLY A 72 5.72 16.84 -2.14
CA GLY A 72 4.90 16.89 -0.94
C GLY A 72 4.92 15.55 -0.19
N ALA A 73 4.64 14.45 -0.88
CA ALA A 73 4.69 13.11 -0.31
C ALA A 73 6.06 12.75 0.28
N VAL A 74 7.15 13.14 -0.39
CA VAL A 74 8.52 12.94 0.13
C VAL A 74 8.77 13.77 1.39
N THR A 75 8.26 15.01 1.44
CA THR A 75 8.35 15.86 2.62
C THR A 75 7.56 15.26 3.78
N GLU A 76 6.33 14.80 3.51
CA GLU A 76 5.51 14.11 4.51
C GLU A 76 6.19 12.85 5.04
N ALA A 77 6.79 12.02 4.18
CA ALA A 77 7.52 10.83 4.62
C ALA A 77 8.68 11.19 5.57
N ALA A 78 9.43 12.25 5.29
CA ALA A 78 10.51 12.71 6.17
C ALA A 78 9.99 13.27 7.51
N MET A 79 8.83 13.95 7.50
CA MET A 79 8.18 14.41 8.72
C MET A 79 7.72 13.23 9.58
N ILE A 80 7.10 12.22 8.98
CA ILE A 80 6.73 10.97 9.68
C ILE A 80 7.96 10.29 10.27
N GLU A 81 9.08 10.24 9.53
CA GLU A 81 10.31 9.64 10.04
C GLU A 81 10.82 10.36 11.29
N ALA A 82 10.80 11.70 11.29
CA ALA A 82 11.15 12.48 12.48
C ALA A 82 10.20 12.19 13.66
N GLU A 83 8.88 12.17 13.41
CA GLU A 83 7.85 11.85 14.42
C GLU A 83 8.11 10.46 15.06
N LEU A 84 8.36 9.44 14.25
CA LEU A 84 8.58 8.07 14.73
C LEU A 84 9.94 7.88 15.42
N LEU A 85 10.97 8.61 15.01
CA LEU A 85 12.26 8.61 15.69
C LEU A 85 12.16 9.23 17.08
N ASP A 86 11.42 10.34 17.23
CA ASP A 86 11.16 10.96 18.54
C ASP A 86 10.37 10.03 19.47
N GLN A 87 9.52 9.16 18.92
CA GLN A 87 8.77 8.14 19.65
C GLN A 87 9.55 6.83 19.90
N GLY A 88 10.69 6.64 19.23
CA GLY A 88 11.49 5.41 19.31
C GLY A 88 10.85 4.21 18.62
N THR A 89 9.98 4.42 17.62
CA THR A 89 9.23 3.37 16.90
C THR A 89 9.36 3.50 15.38
N PRO A 90 10.59 3.44 14.82
CA PRO A 90 10.79 3.55 13.39
C PRO A 90 10.13 2.39 12.63
N ILE A 91 9.59 2.69 11.46
CA ILE A 91 9.10 1.69 10.49
C ILE A 91 10.07 1.60 9.31
N ASN A 92 9.89 0.62 8.42
CA ASN A 92 10.78 0.49 7.28
C ASN A 92 10.60 1.65 6.26
N ALA A 93 11.65 1.94 5.50
CA ALA A 93 11.70 3.11 4.62
C ALA A 93 10.66 3.09 3.48
N VAL A 94 10.21 1.92 3.03
CA VAL A 94 9.18 1.82 1.98
C VAL A 94 7.82 2.17 2.57
N ASP A 95 7.50 1.64 3.75
CA ASP A 95 6.25 1.96 4.45
C ASP A 95 6.20 3.43 4.87
N MET A 96 7.35 4.02 5.22
CA MET A 96 7.48 5.46 5.45
C MET A 96 7.06 6.28 4.21
N LEU A 97 7.56 5.88 3.04
CA LEU A 97 7.21 6.54 1.78
C LEU A 97 5.74 6.32 1.41
N ILE A 98 5.20 5.11 1.64
CA ILE A 98 3.78 4.82 1.45
C ILE A 98 2.93 5.72 2.35
N ALA A 99 3.26 5.82 3.64
CA ALA A 99 2.56 6.66 4.59
C ALA A 99 2.60 8.14 4.19
N GLY A 100 3.76 8.64 3.76
CA GLY A 100 3.91 10.02 3.28
C GLY A 100 3.03 10.32 2.06
N ILE A 101 2.96 9.39 1.10
CA ILE A 101 2.08 9.49 -0.07
C ILE A 101 0.61 9.51 0.35
N VAL A 102 0.19 8.60 1.24
CA VAL A 102 -1.21 8.53 1.69
C VAL A 102 -1.60 9.77 2.49
N ARG A 103 -0.72 10.24 3.40
CA ARG A 103 -0.97 11.40 4.25
C ARG A 103 -1.06 12.69 3.43
N GLU A 104 -0.16 12.88 2.46
CA GLU A 104 -0.21 14.04 1.54
C GLU A 104 -1.51 14.06 0.72
N ALA A 105 -1.97 12.90 0.26
CA ALA A 105 -3.21 12.77 -0.49
C ALA A 105 -4.48 12.92 0.38
N GLY A 106 -4.35 12.97 1.72
CA GLY A 106 -5.49 12.97 2.64
C GLY A 106 -6.34 11.70 2.56
N ALA A 107 -5.76 10.59 2.09
CA ALA A 107 -6.44 9.32 1.89
C ALA A 107 -6.38 8.44 3.14
N THR A 108 -7.16 7.34 3.12
CA THR A 108 -7.11 6.30 4.15
C THR A 108 -6.24 5.15 3.68
N ILE A 109 -5.23 4.75 4.45
CA ILE A 109 -4.47 3.53 4.19
C ILE A 109 -5.27 2.32 4.69
N VAL A 110 -5.46 1.35 3.81
CA VAL A 110 -6.01 0.03 4.16
C VAL A 110 -4.85 -0.94 4.22
N THR A 111 -4.63 -1.55 5.39
CA THR A 111 -3.43 -2.33 5.69
C THR A 111 -3.71 -3.48 6.67
N ARG A 112 -2.83 -4.49 6.68
CA ARG A 112 -2.71 -5.45 7.81
C ARG A 112 -1.56 -5.11 8.75
N ASP A 113 -0.72 -4.15 8.38
CA ASP A 113 0.42 -3.75 9.20
C ASP A 113 -0.03 -2.71 10.23
N SER A 114 -0.03 -3.12 11.50
CA SER A 114 -0.42 -2.26 12.60
C SER A 114 0.59 -1.14 12.89
N ASP A 115 1.79 -1.16 12.31
CA ASP A 115 2.81 -0.12 12.45
C ASP A 115 2.32 1.24 11.93
N PHE A 116 1.46 1.28 10.91
CA PHE A 116 0.88 2.53 10.40
C PHE A 116 0.02 3.27 11.43
N ASN A 117 -0.51 2.59 12.45
CA ASN A 117 -1.30 3.22 13.52
C ASN A 117 -0.45 4.12 14.43
N ARG A 118 0.89 4.03 14.35
CA ARG A 118 1.81 4.88 15.12
C ARG A 118 1.96 6.28 14.51
N ILE A 119 1.50 6.49 13.28
CA ILE A 119 1.72 7.71 12.52
C ILE A 119 0.62 8.73 12.83
N GLU A 120 1.00 9.89 13.35
CA GLU A 120 0.04 10.96 13.65
C GLU A 120 -0.54 11.54 12.35
N GLY A 121 -1.84 11.80 12.35
CA GLY A 121 -2.54 12.39 11.21
C GLY A 121 -2.76 11.46 10.01
N LEU A 122 -2.33 10.20 10.07
CA LEU A 122 -2.62 9.20 9.05
C LEU A 122 -3.94 8.49 9.35
N GLN A 123 -4.86 8.46 8.38
CA GLN A 123 -6.09 7.69 8.50
C GLN A 123 -5.82 6.22 8.16
N VAL A 124 -6.06 5.32 9.11
CA VAL A 124 -5.77 3.88 8.97
C VAL A 124 -7.04 3.06 9.11
N THR A 125 -7.25 2.14 8.17
CA THR A 125 -8.23 1.05 8.27
C THR A 125 -7.47 -0.27 8.31
N ASN A 126 -7.49 -0.94 9.46
CA ASN A 126 -6.89 -2.25 9.62
C ASN A 126 -7.87 -3.33 9.13
N ILE A 127 -7.38 -4.30 8.37
CA ILE A 127 -8.10 -5.54 8.08
C ILE A 127 -7.39 -6.68 8.84
N ASP A 128 -8.14 -7.70 9.31
CA ASP A 128 -7.61 -8.63 10.32
C ASP A 128 -6.25 -9.24 9.94
N GLU A 129 -5.32 -9.21 10.91
CA GLU A 129 -3.92 -9.65 10.77
C GLU A 129 -3.76 -11.12 10.40
#